data_AF-A0A0D0UT57-F1
#
_entry.id   AF-A0A0D0UT57-F1
#
_cell.length_a   1.000
_cell.length_b   1.000
_cell.length_c   1.000
_cell.angle_alpha   90.00
_cell.angle_beta   90.00
_cell.angle_gamma   90.00
#
_symmetry.space_group_name_H-M   'P 1'
#
loop_
_entity.id
_entity.type
_entity.pdbx_description
1 polymer ?
#
loop_
_entity_poly.entity_id
_entity_poly.type
_entity_poly.pdbx_seq_one_letter_code
_entity_poly.pdbx_strand_id
1 'polypeptide(L)'
;MRVTLPNPLGEPITFDSADSPGLAVIPPLALFTRSSSLIGFSRRPHFKIVLFLIGFVFLLTWHPSPPFPPSYDEEWAWEKAAVDEIGVTGRMVQFDIPKGTGFNHQLQRVLLQHHIAVLGNRSLSFEPYYEDQTFLPFSPGRWPWRSARIPLSAFISTVVSGFETLYNSPRAIPSWYYRNQCPASKEKVYTIRSESNPDGDIDLHDDGQARIHQLQVILAGSDEKCVRIIGEPFNNDFFNSKGPLDLYDSFVTSPAMKHFSFSSRVLSILNDHMTTLAPQHEPYDLATAANVKSEGAIQSTMWKHVLALHIRRGEDWERVCEGKGETAAPFVSFNNLPLLPGNENVPPPPDMVPATRIGLYRAKCLPETLDIIARARRMRKNHPLLKSVYILTDANDEWIAKLRMWLESEGWDHVWIGREDVWAGWNDREVGVAVDMEVARRAGVFVGNGFSMTSSNVALLRSRDGIHPDLTQFW
;
A
#
# COMPACT_ATOMS: atom_id res chain seq x y z
N MET A 1 -43.89 -26.85 -2.57
CA MET A 1 -43.01 -26.96 -1.39
C MET A 1 -43.35 -25.76 -0.52
N ARG A 2 -43.82 -26.00 0.70
CA ARG A 2 -44.39 -24.95 1.57
C ARG A 2 -43.33 -24.52 2.58
N VAL A 3 -42.91 -23.26 2.52
CA VAL A 3 -41.91 -22.69 3.43
C VAL A 3 -42.54 -21.53 4.18
N THR A 4 -42.54 -21.62 5.51
CA THR A 4 -43.07 -20.60 6.42
C THR A 4 -41.91 -19.92 7.12
N LEU A 5 -41.83 -18.60 7.03
CA LEU A 5 -40.77 -17.82 7.68
C LEU A 5 -41.36 -17.02 8.85
N PRO A 6 -40.71 -17.03 10.03
CA PRO A 6 -41.17 -16.22 11.16
C PRO A 6 -40.94 -14.73 10.88
N ASN A 7 -41.98 -13.93 11.10
CA ASN A 7 -41.95 -12.48 10.99
C ASN A 7 -41.99 -11.86 12.40
N PRO A 8 -40.92 -11.18 12.86
CA PRO A 8 -40.86 -10.66 14.22
C PRO A 8 -41.71 -9.40 14.46
N LEU A 9 -42.42 -8.89 13.44
CA LEU A 9 -43.28 -7.70 13.55
C LEU A 9 -44.72 -7.96 13.06
N GLY A 10 -45.13 -9.22 12.89
CA GLY A 10 -46.48 -9.60 12.44
C GLY A 10 -46.64 -11.10 12.21
N GLU A 11 -47.77 -11.54 11.65
CA GLU A 11 -48.01 -12.99 11.45
C GLU A 11 -47.02 -13.63 10.45
N PRO A 12 -46.68 -14.92 10.63
CA PRO A 12 -45.71 -15.62 9.77
C PRO A 12 -46.17 -15.70 8.32
N ILE A 13 -45.28 -15.40 7.39
CA ILE A 13 -45.59 -15.41 5.96
C ILE A 13 -45.25 -16.79 5.40
N THR A 14 -46.21 -17.38 4.69
CA THR A 14 -46.07 -18.72 4.09
C THR A 14 -46.14 -18.62 2.59
N PHE A 15 -45.16 -19.20 1.89
CA PHE A 15 -45.16 -19.29 0.44
C PHE A 15 -45.40 -20.74 0.00
N ASP A 16 -46.31 -20.94 -0.95
CA ASP A 16 -46.56 -22.23 -1.56
C ASP A 16 -46.30 -22.16 -3.06
N SER A 17 -45.46 -23.07 -3.55
CA SER A 17 -44.96 -23.07 -4.93
C SER A 17 -45.94 -23.70 -5.93
N ALA A 18 -47.23 -23.76 -5.62
CA ALA A 18 -48.24 -24.46 -6.42
C ALA A 18 -49.10 -23.53 -7.30
N ASP A 19 -49.11 -22.21 -7.05
CA ASP A 19 -49.97 -21.29 -7.80
C ASP A 19 -49.14 -20.27 -8.59
N SER A 20 -48.80 -20.63 -9.82
CA SER A 20 -48.34 -19.71 -10.86
C SER A 20 -49.20 -19.90 -12.11
N PRO A 21 -50.10 -18.97 -12.47
CA PRO A 21 -50.71 -18.99 -13.78
C PRO A 21 -49.80 -18.28 -14.79
N GLY A 22 -49.52 -19.00 -15.88
CA GLY A 22 -48.63 -18.60 -16.96
C GLY A 22 -49.14 -17.47 -17.86
N LEU A 23 -48.19 -16.97 -18.65
CA LEU A 23 -48.33 -15.95 -19.68
C LEU A 23 -49.37 -16.29 -20.76
N ALA A 24 -50.32 -15.38 -21.02
CA ALA A 24 -51.05 -15.28 -22.30
C ALA A 24 -51.60 -13.85 -22.57
N VAL A 25 -51.03 -13.21 -23.60
CA VAL A 25 -51.66 -12.52 -24.77
C VAL A 25 -52.86 -11.52 -24.59
N ILE A 26 -52.59 -10.19 -24.73
CA ILE A 26 -53.16 -9.13 -25.66
C ILE A 26 -54.72 -8.87 -25.69
N PRO A 27 -55.34 -7.66 -25.95
CA PRO A 27 -54.97 -6.21 -25.93
C PRO A 27 -56.11 -5.22 -25.42
N PRO A 28 -56.36 -3.97 -25.92
CA PRO A 28 -56.48 -2.75 -25.09
C PRO A 28 -57.91 -2.12 -25.09
N LEU A 29 -58.13 -1.04 -24.31
CA LEU A 29 -59.14 0.05 -24.48
C LEU A 29 -59.26 0.79 -23.12
N ALA A 30 -58.67 1.97 -22.96
CA ALA A 30 -59.25 3.29 -23.26
C ALA A 30 -60.42 3.71 -22.35
N LEU A 31 -60.11 4.68 -21.47
CA LEU A 31 -60.91 5.85 -21.05
C LEU A 31 -62.26 5.59 -20.34
N PHE A 32 -62.40 6.09 -19.11
CA PHE A 32 -63.12 7.35 -18.79
C PHE A 32 -63.21 7.59 -17.27
N THR A 33 -62.58 8.68 -16.83
CA THR A 33 -63.07 9.67 -15.83
C THR A 33 -63.75 9.22 -14.53
N ARG A 34 -63.18 9.57 -13.38
CA ARG A 34 -63.54 10.83 -12.66
C ARG A 34 -62.65 11.05 -11.43
N SER A 35 -62.39 12.32 -11.22
CA SER A 35 -61.63 12.94 -10.15
C SER A 35 -62.28 12.85 -8.78
N SER A 36 -61.48 12.55 -7.75
CA SER A 36 -61.63 13.17 -6.44
C SER A 36 -60.26 13.24 -5.75
N SER A 37 -59.83 14.47 -5.56
CA SER A 37 -58.58 14.94 -5.02
C SER A 37 -58.37 14.58 -3.56
N LEU A 38 -57.26 13.92 -3.23
CA LEU A 38 -56.57 14.09 -1.95
C LEU A 38 -55.05 14.08 -2.17
N ILE A 39 -54.45 15.25 -1.89
CA ILE A 39 -53.06 15.44 -1.44
C ILE A 39 -51.98 15.19 -2.50
N GLY A 40 -51.79 16.21 -3.35
CA GLY A 40 -50.67 16.34 -4.26
C GLY A 40 -49.37 16.74 -3.55
N PHE A 41 -48.48 15.77 -3.33
CA PHE A 41 -47.06 16.03 -3.06
C PHE A 41 -46.11 15.40 -4.10
N SER A 42 -46.65 14.81 -5.18
CA SER A 42 -45.86 13.97 -6.10
C SER A 42 -45.74 14.47 -7.55
N ARG A 43 -45.98 15.76 -7.84
CA ARG A 43 -46.02 16.25 -9.24
C ARG A 43 -45.29 17.56 -9.52
N ARG A 44 -44.06 17.72 -9.01
CA ARG A 44 -43.11 18.65 -9.63
C ARG A 44 -41.82 17.89 -9.90
N PRO A 45 -41.39 17.70 -11.17
CA PRO A 45 -40.10 17.07 -11.46
C PRO A 45 -38.97 17.81 -10.72
N HIS A 46 -39.10 19.12 -10.57
CA HIS A 46 -38.20 19.95 -9.77
C HIS A 46 -38.13 19.57 -8.29
N PHE A 47 -39.19 19.08 -7.65
CA PHE A 47 -39.13 18.67 -6.24
C PHE A 47 -38.37 17.36 -6.06
N LYS A 48 -38.53 16.40 -6.98
CA LYS A 48 -37.71 15.18 -7.00
C LYS A 48 -36.26 15.49 -7.33
N ILE A 49 -36.01 16.41 -8.25
CA ILE A 49 -34.66 16.89 -8.57
C ILE A 49 -34.04 17.60 -7.36
N VAL A 50 -34.79 18.44 -6.66
CA VAL A 50 -34.30 19.13 -5.45
C VAL A 50 -34.06 18.14 -4.31
N LEU A 51 -34.93 17.15 -4.07
CA LEU A 51 -34.68 16.08 -3.10
C LEU A 51 -33.49 15.21 -3.49
N PHE A 52 -33.33 14.92 -4.79
CA PHE A 52 -32.17 14.19 -5.30
C PHE A 52 -30.89 15.00 -5.12
N LEU A 53 -30.91 16.31 -5.42
CA LEU A 53 -29.79 17.22 -5.20
C LEU A 53 -29.49 17.38 -3.71
N ILE A 54 -30.50 17.51 -2.84
CA ILE A 54 -30.32 17.55 -1.39
C ILE A 54 -29.74 16.24 -0.89
N GLY A 55 -30.28 15.09 -1.32
CA GLY A 55 -29.76 13.76 -0.98
C GLY A 55 -28.34 13.53 -1.50
N PHE A 56 -28.01 14.06 -2.68
CA PHE A 56 -26.67 14.00 -3.28
C PHE A 56 -25.69 14.91 -2.54
N VAL A 57 -26.08 16.14 -2.20
CA VAL A 57 -25.30 17.06 -1.37
C VAL A 57 -25.11 16.46 0.03
N PHE A 58 -26.13 15.83 0.60
CA PHE A 58 -26.06 15.17 1.89
C PHE A 58 -25.12 13.96 1.86
N LEU A 59 -25.18 13.13 0.81
CA LEU A 59 -24.22 12.05 0.58
C LEU A 59 -22.78 12.55 0.41
N LEU A 60 -22.58 13.76 -0.14
CA LEU A 60 -21.26 14.37 -0.31
C LEU A 60 -20.74 15.09 0.94
N THR A 61 -21.62 15.44 1.89
CA THR A 61 -21.27 16.25 3.07
C THR A 61 -21.30 15.46 4.37
N TRP A 62 -22.11 14.40 4.44
CA TRP A 62 -22.14 13.46 5.55
C TRP A 62 -21.66 12.09 5.09
N HIS A 63 -20.41 11.77 5.46
CA HIS A 63 -19.75 10.50 5.18
C HIS A 63 -19.67 9.66 6.47
N PRO A 64 -20.78 9.05 6.95
CA PRO A 64 -20.70 8.12 8.07
C PRO A 64 -19.87 6.90 7.65
N SER A 65 -18.92 6.54 8.49
CA SER A 65 -18.04 5.39 8.32
C SER A 65 -18.52 4.25 9.22
N PRO A 66 -18.86 3.06 8.68
CA PRO A 66 -19.10 2.71 7.27
C PRO A 66 -20.42 3.28 6.73
N PRO A 67 -20.60 3.41 5.40
CA PRO A 67 -19.86 2.77 4.30
C PRO A 67 -18.76 3.62 3.65
N PHE A 68 -18.60 4.88 4.03
CA PHE A 68 -17.60 5.76 3.43
C PHE A 68 -16.22 5.56 4.06
N PRO A 69 -15.14 5.68 3.27
CA PRO A 69 -13.79 5.68 3.81
C PRO A 69 -13.50 6.95 4.62
N PRO A 70 -12.42 6.97 5.42
CA PRO A 70 -11.98 8.17 6.13
C PRO A 70 -11.71 9.34 5.16
N SER A 71 -12.02 10.56 5.58
CA SER A 71 -11.82 11.77 4.75
C SER A 71 -10.35 12.19 4.60
N TYR A 72 -9.52 11.83 5.58
CA TYR A 72 -8.13 12.27 5.74
C TYR A 72 -7.95 13.80 5.80
N ASP A 73 -8.96 14.53 6.29
CA ASP A 73 -8.92 16.00 6.33
C ASP A 73 -7.72 16.53 7.13
N GLU A 74 -7.34 15.83 8.21
CA GLU A 74 -6.18 16.18 9.04
C GLU A 74 -4.86 16.01 8.27
N GLU A 75 -4.69 14.91 7.55
CA GLU A 75 -3.50 14.64 6.74
C GLU A 75 -3.39 15.59 5.54
N TRP A 76 -4.51 15.89 4.88
CA TRP A 76 -4.54 16.92 3.83
C TRP A 76 -4.20 18.31 4.37
N ALA A 77 -4.72 18.66 5.55
CA ALA A 77 -4.40 19.93 6.20
C ALA A 77 -2.91 19.98 6.57
N TRP A 78 -2.32 18.86 6.99
CA TRP A 78 -0.89 18.79 7.31
C TRP A 78 0.00 18.93 6.08
N GLU A 79 -0.31 18.25 4.98
CA GLU A 79 0.39 18.44 3.70
C GLU A 79 0.32 19.89 3.21
N LYS A 80 -0.80 20.57 3.46
CA LYS A 80 -0.97 21.99 3.16
C LYS A 80 -0.13 22.88 4.08
N ALA A 81 -0.18 22.67 5.39
CA ALA A 81 0.57 23.44 6.37
C ALA A 81 2.09 23.32 6.14
N ALA A 82 2.57 22.13 5.77
CA ALA A 82 3.98 21.89 5.44
C ALA A 82 4.47 22.77 4.29
N VAL A 83 3.59 23.14 3.35
CA VAL A 83 3.91 24.07 2.26
C VAL A 83 3.97 25.52 2.74
N ASP A 84 3.00 25.93 3.56
CA ASP A 84 2.89 27.31 4.05
C ASP A 84 4.14 27.71 4.88
N GLU A 85 4.78 26.75 5.56
CA GLU A 85 6.04 26.93 6.30
C GLU A 85 7.27 27.16 5.40
N ILE A 86 7.26 26.70 4.14
CA ILE A 86 8.44 26.75 3.25
C ILE A 86 8.70 28.16 2.72
N GLY A 87 7.66 28.97 2.53
CA GLY A 87 7.78 30.27 1.84
C GLY A 87 8.09 30.11 0.34
N VAL A 88 9.02 30.90 -0.21
CA VAL A 88 9.35 30.86 -1.64
C VAL A 88 10.12 29.58 -1.98
N THR A 89 9.46 28.65 -2.66
CA THR A 89 10.04 27.36 -3.04
C THR A 89 11.10 27.49 -4.13
N GLY A 90 12.19 26.73 -3.95
CA GLY A 90 13.31 26.61 -4.88
C GLY A 90 12.97 25.83 -6.16
N ARG A 91 13.97 25.15 -6.73
CA ARG A 91 13.80 24.27 -7.90
C ARG A 91 13.01 23.03 -7.50
N MET A 92 12.08 22.60 -8.36
CA MET A 92 11.16 21.48 -8.11
C MET A 92 11.30 20.41 -9.19
N VAL A 93 10.95 19.17 -8.85
CA VAL A 93 10.88 18.05 -9.78
C VAL A 93 9.62 17.23 -9.53
N GLN A 94 8.88 16.91 -10.59
CA GLN A 94 7.78 15.94 -10.56
C GLN A 94 8.13 14.71 -11.40
N PHE A 95 7.83 13.53 -10.87
CA PHE A 95 7.95 12.25 -11.56
C PHE A 95 6.56 11.64 -11.74
N ASP A 96 6.37 10.87 -12.81
CA ASP A 96 5.18 10.03 -12.93
C ASP A 96 5.28 8.82 -11.99
N ILE A 97 4.13 8.42 -11.45
CA ILE A 97 3.97 7.26 -10.56
C ILE A 97 2.85 6.37 -11.13
N PRO A 98 3.01 5.04 -11.18
CA PRO A 98 1.95 4.15 -11.62
C PRO A 98 0.79 4.15 -10.63
N LYS A 99 -0.43 4.27 -11.16
CA LYS A 99 -1.67 4.33 -10.38
C LYS A 99 -2.32 2.94 -10.33
N GLY A 100 -2.93 2.56 -9.21
CA GLY A 100 -3.64 1.28 -9.07
C GLY A 100 -2.74 0.03 -8.98
N THR A 101 -1.45 0.20 -8.68
CA THR A 101 -0.47 -0.91 -8.52
C THR A 101 -0.28 -1.37 -7.07
N GLY A 102 -0.98 -0.75 -6.12
CA GLY A 102 -0.84 -1.02 -4.68
C GLY A 102 0.19 -0.13 -3.99
N PHE A 103 -0.03 0.14 -2.70
CA PHE A 103 0.78 1.05 -1.90
C PHE A 103 2.28 0.74 -1.96
N ASN A 104 2.67 -0.52 -1.81
CA ASN A 104 4.09 -0.90 -1.76
C ASN A 104 4.86 -0.66 -3.06
N HIS A 105 4.18 -0.75 -4.21
CA HIS A 105 4.78 -0.43 -5.52
C HIS A 105 5.02 1.07 -5.67
N GLN A 106 4.10 1.90 -5.18
CA GLN A 106 4.24 3.36 -5.20
C GLN A 106 5.24 3.85 -4.15
N LEU A 107 5.23 3.27 -2.94
CA LEU A 107 6.12 3.65 -1.84
C LEU A 107 7.60 3.54 -2.26
N GLN A 108 8.01 2.40 -2.81
CA GLN A 108 9.42 2.20 -3.17
C GLN A 108 9.89 3.21 -4.23
N ARG A 109 9.02 3.52 -5.20
CA ARG A 109 9.29 4.55 -6.22
C ARG A 109 9.40 5.93 -5.61
N VAL A 110 8.46 6.32 -4.75
CA VAL A 110 8.48 7.64 -4.10
C VAL A 110 9.75 7.81 -3.27
N LEU A 111 10.19 6.79 -2.53
CA LEU A 111 11.42 6.88 -1.74
C LEU A 111 12.67 7.04 -2.61
N LEU A 112 12.78 6.31 -3.73
CA LEU A 112 13.89 6.47 -4.67
C LEU A 112 13.83 7.83 -5.40
N GLN A 113 12.64 8.30 -5.77
CA GLN A 113 12.42 9.62 -6.34
C GLN A 113 12.79 10.73 -5.34
N HIS A 114 12.48 10.55 -4.06
CA HIS A 114 12.89 11.47 -3.00
C HIS A 114 14.41 11.50 -2.85
N HIS A 115 15.05 10.33 -2.86
CA HIS A 115 16.51 10.26 -2.85
C HIS A 115 17.14 11.03 -4.01
N ILE A 116 16.65 10.84 -5.25
CA ILE A 116 17.14 11.58 -6.41
C ILE A 116 16.86 13.09 -6.30
N ALA A 117 15.68 13.49 -5.82
CA ALA A 117 15.35 14.91 -5.67
C ALA A 117 16.32 15.62 -4.72
N VAL A 118 16.67 14.96 -3.61
CA VAL A 118 17.69 15.45 -2.67
C VAL A 118 19.06 15.56 -3.35
N LEU A 119 19.49 14.53 -4.09
CA LEU A 119 20.75 14.55 -4.84
C LEU A 119 20.80 15.64 -5.93
N GLY A 120 19.66 15.94 -6.55
CA GLY A 120 19.50 16.99 -7.55
C GLY A 120 19.32 18.39 -6.97
N ASN A 121 19.29 18.53 -5.63
CA ASN A 121 18.98 19.76 -4.93
C ASN A 121 17.67 20.40 -5.43
N ARG A 122 16.59 19.60 -5.42
CA ARG A 122 15.24 19.98 -5.85
C ARG A 122 14.21 19.47 -4.86
N SER A 123 13.13 20.23 -4.70
CA SER A 123 11.93 19.79 -3.98
C SER A 123 11.25 18.67 -4.77
N LEU A 124 11.07 17.50 -4.13
CA LEU A 124 10.24 16.44 -4.68
C LEU A 124 8.77 16.89 -4.70
N SER A 125 8.12 16.84 -5.85
CA SER A 125 6.67 16.93 -5.98
C SER A 125 6.04 15.54 -5.82
N PHE A 126 5.63 15.19 -4.60
CA PHE A 126 5.00 13.89 -4.34
C PHE A 126 3.50 13.89 -4.67
N GLU A 127 3.03 12.78 -5.21
CA GLU A 127 1.60 12.55 -5.41
C GLU A 127 1.00 11.80 -4.21
N PRO A 128 -0.32 11.93 -3.96
CA PRO A 128 -1.00 11.02 -3.06
C PRO A 128 -0.95 9.59 -3.58
N TYR A 129 -1.20 8.63 -2.70
CA TYR A 129 -1.43 7.26 -3.09
C TYR A 129 -2.70 7.16 -3.95
N TYR A 130 -2.58 6.60 -5.15
CA TYR A 130 -3.73 6.35 -6.04
C TYR A 130 -4.08 4.86 -6.06
N GLU A 131 -5.22 4.52 -5.46
CA GLU A 131 -5.87 3.21 -5.61
C GLU A 131 -6.65 3.14 -6.93
N ASP A 132 -7.39 4.21 -7.24
CA ASP A 132 -8.30 4.29 -8.38
C ASP A 132 -8.18 5.67 -9.06
N GLN A 133 -8.42 5.73 -10.37
CA GLN A 133 -8.37 6.96 -11.16
C GLN A 133 -9.71 7.71 -11.23
N THR A 134 -10.75 7.20 -10.57
CA THR A 134 -12.06 7.84 -10.47
C THR A 134 -11.95 9.31 -10.03
N PHE A 135 -12.87 10.15 -10.53
CA PHE A 135 -12.94 11.55 -10.12
C PHE A 135 -13.39 11.71 -8.66
N LEU A 136 -14.15 10.73 -8.15
CA LEU A 136 -14.65 10.70 -6.78
C LEU A 136 -13.51 10.47 -5.76
N PRO A 137 -13.67 10.90 -4.50
CA PRO A 137 -12.69 10.61 -3.45
C PRO A 137 -12.68 9.12 -3.04
N PHE A 138 -13.71 8.37 -3.39
CA PHE A 138 -13.85 6.94 -3.13
C PHE A 138 -14.16 6.16 -4.42
N SER A 139 -13.79 4.87 -4.45
CA SER A 139 -14.10 3.96 -5.55
C SER A 139 -15.52 3.38 -5.38
N PRO A 140 -16.48 3.72 -6.27
CA PRO A 140 -17.85 3.22 -6.18
C PRO A 140 -17.98 1.74 -6.61
N GLY A 141 -16.93 1.16 -7.21
CA GLY A 141 -16.95 -0.18 -7.79
C GLY A 141 -16.84 -1.32 -6.78
N ARG A 142 -16.56 -1.03 -5.51
CA ARG A 142 -16.47 -2.02 -4.42
C ARG A 142 -17.26 -1.53 -3.23
N TRP A 143 -18.16 -2.39 -2.72
CA TRP A 143 -18.88 -2.13 -1.47
C TRP A 143 -18.32 -3.01 -0.34
N PRO A 144 -18.09 -2.47 0.86
CA PRO A 144 -18.11 -1.04 1.22
C PRO A 144 -17.02 -0.21 0.51
N TRP A 145 -17.24 1.10 0.35
CA TRP A 145 -16.42 1.96 -0.50
C TRP A 145 -15.03 2.22 0.08
N ARG A 146 -14.01 2.24 -0.78
CA ARG A 146 -12.61 2.50 -0.41
C ARG A 146 -12.14 3.83 -0.98
N SER A 147 -11.20 4.50 -0.33
CA SER A 147 -10.57 5.72 -0.84
C SER A 147 -9.95 5.46 -2.21
N ALA A 148 -10.27 6.32 -3.17
CA ALA A 148 -9.61 6.32 -4.48
C ALA A 148 -8.22 6.96 -4.39
N ARG A 149 -8.09 7.95 -3.49
CA ARG A 149 -6.86 8.70 -3.23
C ARG A 149 -6.66 8.83 -1.73
N ILE A 150 -5.46 8.54 -1.27
CA ILE A 150 -5.10 8.69 0.13
C ILE A 150 -3.88 9.63 0.18
N PRO A 151 -3.90 10.70 1.01
CA PRO A 151 -2.72 11.56 1.16
C PRO A 151 -1.53 10.72 1.59
N LEU A 152 -0.36 10.98 1.02
CA LEU A 152 0.81 10.15 1.28
C LEU A 152 1.27 10.29 2.75
N SER A 153 1.01 11.45 3.35
CA SER A 153 1.16 11.72 4.79
C SER A 153 0.31 10.82 5.70
N ALA A 154 -0.75 10.17 5.19
CA ALA A 154 -1.50 9.16 5.96
C ALA A 154 -0.73 7.86 6.13
N PHE A 155 0.24 7.56 5.25
CA PHE A 155 1.09 6.38 5.33
C PHE A 155 2.47 6.70 5.93
N ILE A 156 3.12 7.76 5.45
CA ILE A 156 4.50 8.10 5.80
C ILE A 156 4.62 9.57 6.16
N SER A 157 5.21 9.88 7.31
CA SER A 157 5.49 11.28 7.69
C SER A 157 6.70 11.85 6.95
N THR A 158 7.56 10.99 6.39
CA THR A 158 8.82 11.36 5.71
C THR A 158 8.65 12.51 4.71
N VAL A 159 7.56 12.50 3.92
CA VAL A 159 7.29 13.50 2.87
C VAL A 159 6.83 14.86 3.39
N VAL A 160 6.41 14.95 4.65
CA VAL A 160 5.98 16.20 5.30
C VAL A 160 6.91 16.62 6.44
N SER A 161 7.79 15.71 6.90
CA SER A 161 8.64 15.89 8.08
C SER A 161 9.66 17.03 7.98
N GLY A 162 10.02 17.45 6.77
CA GLY A 162 10.99 18.53 6.54
C GLY A 162 12.45 18.18 6.79
N PHE A 163 12.79 16.88 6.89
CA PHE A 163 14.17 16.42 7.10
C PHE A 163 15.17 16.96 6.07
N GLU A 164 14.69 17.31 4.88
CA GLU A 164 15.50 17.84 3.77
C GLU A 164 16.27 19.09 4.18
N THR A 165 15.68 19.89 5.09
CA THR A 165 16.30 21.10 5.64
C THR A 165 17.59 20.83 6.39
N LEU A 166 17.73 19.65 7.01
CA LEU A 166 18.97 19.22 7.68
C LEU A 166 20.12 19.01 6.69
N TYR A 167 19.81 18.78 5.42
CA TYR A 167 20.78 18.52 4.36
C TYR A 167 20.91 19.71 3.39
N ASN A 168 20.44 20.90 3.78
CA ASN A 168 20.35 22.08 2.92
C ASN A 168 19.63 21.81 1.59
N SER A 169 18.69 20.86 1.60
CA SER A 169 17.90 20.48 0.43
C SER A 169 16.48 21.05 0.54
N PRO A 170 15.86 21.47 -0.57
CA PRO A 170 14.48 21.95 -0.55
C PRO A 170 13.51 20.88 -0.05
N ARG A 171 12.57 21.26 0.82
CA ARG A 171 11.52 20.36 1.33
C ARG A 171 10.67 19.79 0.19
N ALA A 172 10.22 18.55 0.34
CA ALA A 172 9.22 17.96 -0.54
C ALA A 172 7.90 18.75 -0.45
N ILE A 173 7.15 18.74 -1.56
CA ILE A 173 5.92 19.47 -1.75
C ILE A 173 4.83 18.58 -2.35
N PRO A 174 3.56 18.78 -2.02
CA PRO A 174 2.46 18.08 -2.68
C PRO A 174 2.34 18.47 -4.16
N SER A 175 1.94 17.51 -4.98
CA SER A 175 1.80 17.69 -6.44
C SER A 175 0.83 18.79 -6.86
N TRP A 176 -0.19 19.10 -6.06
CA TRP A 176 -1.10 20.20 -6.36
C TRP A 176 -0.40 21.56 -6.27
N TYR A 177 0.56 21.71 -5.35
CA TYR A 177 1.34 22.93 -5.21
C TYR A 177 2.30 23.08 -6.40
N TYR A 178 2.96 21.98 -6.79
CA TYR A 178 3.78 21.94 -8.01
C TYR A 178 2.98 22.41 -9.22
N ARG A 179 1.79 21.83 -9.48
CA ARG A 179 0.95 22.20 -10.63
C ARG A 179 0.54 23.68 -10.63
N ASN A 180 0.36 24.28 -9.45
CA ASN A 180 0.05 25.70 -9.32
C ASN A 180 1.25 26.59 -9.67
N GLN A 181 2.46 26.20 -9.27
CA GLN A 181 3.69 26.97 -9.52
C GLN A 181 4.30 26.73 -10.90
N CYS A 182 4.08 25.53 -11.44
CA CYS A 182 4.67 24.99 -12.66
C CYS A 182 3.57 24.63 -13.67
N PRO A 183 2.88 25.62 -14.27
CA PRO A 183 2.00 25.33 -15.39
C PRO A 183 2.81 24.80 -16.58
N ALA A 184 2.16 24.09 -17.51
CA ALA A 184 2.80 23.42 -18.65
C ALA A 184 3.73 24.33 -19.49
N SER A 185 3.48 25.65 -19.53
CA SER A 185 4.34 26.61 -20.25
C SER A 185 5.67 26.94 -19.56
N LYS A 186 5.82 26.63 -18.27
CA LYS A 186 7.03 26.87 -17.47
C LYS A 186 7.78 25.57 -17.12
N GLU A 187 7.24 24.44 -17.55
CA GLU A 187 7.75 23.13 -17.20
C GLU A 187 8.74 22.65 -18.27
N LYS A 188 9.95 22.32 -17.83
CA LYS A 188 10.90 21.59 -18.66
C LYS A 188 10.61 20.10 -18.53
N VAL A 189 10.06 19.55 -19.60
CA VAL A 189 9.72 18.14 -19.69
C VAL A 189 10.92 17.35 -20.22
N TYR A 190 11.22 16.23 -19.58
CA TYR A 190 12.05 15.16 -20.13
C TYR A 190 11.25 13.86 -20.15
N THR A 191 11.26 13.18 -21.28
CA THR A 191 10.53 11.93 -21.47
C THR A 191 11.49 10.75 -21.43
N ILE A 192 11.21 9.77 -20.59
CA ILE A 192 11.99 8.53 -20.55
C ILE A 192 11.61 7.66 -21.76
N ARG A 193 12.65 7.20 -22.47
CA ARG A 193 12.51 6.23 -23.55
C ARG A 193 11.91 4.94 -23.02
N SER A 194 10.83 4.52 -23.65
CA SER A 194 10.07 3.31 -23.29
C SER A 194 9.35 2.79 -24.54
N GLU A 195 8.77 1.60 -24.47
CA GLU A 195 7.95 1.08 -25.58
C GLU A 195 6.81 2.05 -25.96
N SER A 196 6.21 2.71 -24.96
CA SER A 196 5.17 3.73 -25.17
C SER A 196 5.71 5.07 -25.68
N ASN A 197 6.99 5.36 -25.48
CA ASN A 197 7.64 6.62 -25.89
C ASN A 197 9.01 6.32 -26.51
N PRO A 198 9.07 5.78 -27.74
CA PRO A 198 10.32 5.34 -28.36
C PRO A 198 11.30 6.50 -28.61
N ASP A 199 10.77 7.69 -28.91
CA ASP A 199 11.54 8.91 -29.16
C ASP A 199 11.83 9.71 -27.88
N GLY A 200 11.77 9.06 -26.71
CA GLY A 200 12.05 9.72 -25.42
C GLY A 200 13.46 10.34 -25.35
N ASP A 201 13.55 11.46 -24.64
CA ASP A 201 14.77 12.27 -24.44
C ASP A 201 15.84 11.53 -23.64
N ILE A 202 15.43 10.66 -22.70
CA ILE A 202 16.32 10.00 -21.74
C ILE A 202 16.29 8.49 -21.96
N ASP A 203 17.45 7.91 -22.27
CA ASP A 203 17.67 6.47 -22.27
C ASP A 203 18.34 6.06 -20.96
N LEU A 204 17.61 5.40 -20.07
CA LEU A 204 18.07 5.12 -18.71
C LEU A 204 18.97 3.88 -18.66
N HIS A 205 20.12 3.99 -17.99
CA HIS A 205 21.02 2.86 -17.75
C HIS A 205 20.36 1.73 -16.95
N ASP A 206 20.68 0.47 -17.27
CA ASP A 206 20.20 -0.69 -16.49
C ASP A 206 20.85 -0.78 -15.10
N ASP A 207 22.13 -0.40 -15.00
CA ASP A 207 22.86 -0.29 -13.74
C ASP A 207 22.23 0.79 -12.85
N GLY A 208 21.96 0.42 -11.59
CA GLY A 208 21.25 1.28 -10.68
C GLY A 208 21.99 2.59 -10.37
N GLN A 209 23.29 2.53 -10.12
CA GLN A 209 24.09 3.71 -9.76
C GLN A 209 24.25 4.65 -10.95
N ALA A 210 24.53 4.10 -12.13
CA ALA A 210 24.60 4.87 -13.37
C ALA A 210 23.27 5.55 -13.68
N ARG A 211 22.13 4.87 -13.44
CA ARG A 211 20.78 5.43 -13.60
C ARG A 211 20.54 6.62 -12.66
N ILE A 212 20.84 6.47 -11.37
CA ILE A 212 20.70 7.60 -10.41
C ILE A 212 21.64 8.75 -10.79
N HIS A 213 22.89 8.46 -11.13
CA HIS A 213 23.86 9.49 -11.52
C HIS A 213 23.39 10.26 -12.76
N GLN A 214 22.87 9.56 -13.78
CA GLN A 214 22.32 10.18 -14.98
C GLN A 214 21.16 11.13 -14.64
N LEU A 215 20.20 10.67 -13.82
CA LEU A 215 19.07 11.49 -13.37
C LEU A 215 19.54 12.68 -12.52
N GLN A 216 20.52 12.47 -11.64
CA GLN A 216 21.11 13.52 -10.83
C GLN A 216 21.75 14.61 -11.71
N VAL A 217 22.51 14.24 -12.73
CA VAL A 217 23.15 15.19 -13.66
C VAL A 217 22.09 16.03 -14.39
N ILE A 218 21.01 15.40 -14.86
CA ILE A 218 19.89 16.09 -15.53
C ILE A 218 19.25 17.11 -14.58
N LEU A 219 18.94 16.69 -13.36
CA LEU A 219 18.24 17.54 -12.40
C LEU A 219 19.11 18.66 -11.83
N ALA A 220 20.36 18.36 -11.49
CA ALA A 220 21.29 19.33 -10.93
C ALA A 220 21.74 20.34 -11.99
N GLY A 221 21.98 19.88 -13.22
CA GLY A 221 22.45 20.70 -14.33
C GLY A 221 21.37 21.53 -15.04
N SER A 222 20.09 21.28 -14.75
CA SER A 222 19.00 22.11 -15.25
C SER A 222 18.82 23.36 -14.37
N ASP A 223 18.85 24.55 -14.99
CA ASP A 223 18.54 25.83 -14.33
C ASP A 223 17.03 26.06 -14.20
N GLU A 224 16.22 25.22 -14.85
CA GLU A 224 14.77 25.37 -14.88
C GLU A 224 14.17 25.14 -13.50
N LYS A 225 13.32 26.06 -13.06
CA LYS A 225 12.65 25.97 -11.76
C LYS A 225 11.74 24.74 -11.69
N CYS A 226 11.09 24.39 -12.80
CA CYS A 226 10.09 23.34 -12.89
C CYS A 226 10.58 22.27 -13.86
N VAL A 227 10.91 21.08 -13.35
CA VAL A 227 11.26 19.93 -14.19
C VAL A 227 10.22 18.83 -14.00
N ARG A 228 9.81 18.19 -15.10
CA ARG A 228 8.94 17.02 -15.09
C ARG A 228 9.59 15.89 -15.85
N ILE A 229 9.64 14.73 -15.22
CA ILE A 229 10.10 13.49 -15.82
C ILE A 229 8.86 12.66 -16.16
N ILE A 230 8.58 12.52 -17.45
CA ILE A 230 7.50 11.68 -17.97
C ILE A 230 8.00 10.25 -18.13
N GLY A 231 7.19 9.30 -17.65
CA GLY A 231 7.54 7.88 -17.56
C GLY A 231 8.08 7.49 -16.19
N GLU A 232 8.28 6.18 -15.98
CA GLU A 232 8.74 5.62 -14.70
C GLU A 232 10.26 5.45 -14.69
N PRO A 233 11.03 6.24 -13.90
CA PRO A 233 12.47 6.03 -13.78
C PRO A 233 12.82 4.67 -13.20
N PHE A 234 11.94 4.14 -12.35
CA PHE A 234 12.06 2.84 -11.70
C PHE A 234 10.80 2.02 -12.01
N ASN A 235 10.79 1.41 -13.19
CA ASN A 235 9.69 0.57 -13.65
C ASN A 235 9.79 -0.84 -13.03
N ASN A 236 8.85 -1.73 -13.39
CA ASN A 236 8.86 -3.10 -12.88
C ASN A 236 10.09 -3.91 -13.32
N ASP A 237 10.63 -3.64 -14.51
CA ASP A 237 11.82 -4.34 -15.01
C ASP A 237 13.06 -3.98 -14.19
N PHE A 238 13.21 -2.71 -13.83
CA PHE A 238 14.23 -2.26 -12.88
C PHE A 238 14.11 -3.04 -11.57
N PHE A 239 12.91 -3.14 -10.99
CA PHE A 239 12.72 -3.88 -9.74
C PHE A 239 12.89 -5.40 -9.88
N ASN A 240 12.84 -5.97 -11.08
CA ASN A 240 13.10 -7.38 -11.34
C ASN A 240 14.53 -7.62 -11.88
N SER A 241 15.43 -6.64 -11.80
CA SER A 241 16.82 -6.74 -12.24
C SER A 241 17.81 -6.62 -11.07
N LYS A 242 19.11 -6.49 -11.39
CA LYS A 242 20.15 -6.21 -10.39
C LYS A 242 20.21 -4.74 -9.98
N GLY A 243 19.58 -3.84 -10.73
CA GLY A 243 19.63 -2.38 -10.51
C GLY A 243 19.33 -1.93 -9.07
N PRO A 244 18.31 -2.46 -8.38
CA PRO A 244 18.04 -2.14 -6.98
C PRO A 244 19.19 -2.52 -6.03
N LEU A 245 19.90 -3.61 -6.33
CA LEU A 245 21.03 -4.08 -5.52
C LEU A 245 22.24 -3.17 -5.69
N ASP A 246 22.48 -2.69 -6.92
CA ASP A 246 23.54 -1.73 -7.20
C ASP A 246 23.34 -0.44 -6.39
N LEU A 247 22.08 -0.06 -6.14
CA LEU A 247 21.68 1.12 -5.35
C LEU A 247 21.69 0.93 -3.84
N TYR A 248 21.79 -0.31 -3.36
CA TYR A 248 21.49 -0.63 -1.97
C TYR A 248 22.28 0.23 -0.96
N ASP A 249 23.60 0.32 -1.12
CA ASP A 249 24.46 1.02 -0.16
C ASP A 249 24.21 2.54 -0.14
N SER A 250 24.07 3.16 -1.31
CA SER A 250 23.80 4.61 -1.40
C SER A 250 22.38 4.94 -0.96
N PHE A 251 21.43 4.07 -1.24
CA PHE A 251 20.03 4.32 -0.93
C PHE A 251 19.72 4.13 0.56
N VAL A 252 20.20 3.05 1.19
CA VAL A 252 19.98 2.81 2.63
C VAL A 252 20.59 3.90 3.50
N THR A 253 21.71 4.48 3.07
CA THR A 253 22.40 5.57 3.77
C THR A 253 21.88 6.96 3.39
N SER A 254 20.95 7.04 2.43
CA SER A 254 20.39 8.30 1.94
C SER A 254 19.61 9.04 3.04
N PRO A 255 19.53 10.39 2.96
CA PRO A 255 18.65 11.18 3.82
C PRO A 255 17.20 10.69 3.87
N ALA A 256 16.62 10.35 2.72
CA ALA A 256 15.24 9.87 2.61
C ALA A 256 15.01 8.57 3.38
N MET A 257 15.99 7.67 3.41
CA MET A 257 15.89 6.42 4.18
C MET A 257 16.20 6.63 5.67
N LYS A 258 17.25 7.39 6.02
CA LYS A 258 17.63 7.69 7.42
C LYS A 258 16.49 8.31 8.22
N HIS A 259 15.71 9.18 7.58
CA HIS A 259 14.58 9.89 8.18
C HIS A 259 13.23 9.27 7.84
N PHE A 260 13.21 8.07 7.22
CA PHE A 260 11.95 7.40 6.96
C PHE A 260 11.22 7.04 8.25
N SER A 261 9.98 7.50 8.34
CA SER A 261 9.04 7.21 9.42
C SER A 261 7.64 7.00 8.87
N PHE A 262 6.91 6.06 9.47
CA PHE A 262 5.48 5.92 9.23
C PHE A 262 4.71 7.09 9.86
N SER A 263 3.53 7.38 9.34
CA SER A 263 2.70 8.50 9.79
C SER A 263 2.23 8.33 11.24
N SER A 264 1.85 9.44 11.87
CA SER A 264 1.22 9.41 13.19
C SER A 264 -0.06 8.56 13.20
N ARG A 265 -0.82 8.50 12.08
CA ARG A 265 -1.98 7.62 11.96
C ARG A 265 -1.58 6.14 12.07
N VAL A 266 -0.61 5.69 11.27
CA VAL A 266 -0.12 4.30 11.31
C VAL A 266 0.41 3.94 12.69
N LEU A 267 1.21 4.81 13.28
CA LEU A 267 1.82 4.58 14.59
C LEU A 267 0.79 4.65 15.74
N SER A 268 -0.26 5.47 15.61
CA SER A 268 -1.35 5.54 16.60
C SER A 268 -2.12 4.22 16.70
N ILE A 269 -2.38 3.56 15.57
CA ILE A 269 -3.00 2.23 15.54
C ILE A 269 -2.13 1.24 16.32
N LEU A 270 -0.80 1.28 16.13
CA LEU A 270 0.09 0.41 16.91
C LEU A 270 0.10 0.75 18.40
N ASN A 271 0.09 2.04 18.76
CA ASN A 271 0.06 2.48 20.15
C ASN A 271 -1.11 1.86 20.93
N ASP A 272 -2.28 1.74 20.31
CA ASP A 272 -3.47 1.12 20.91
C ASP A 272 -3.27 -0.36 21.24
N HIS A 273 -2.33 -1.02 20.56
CA HIS A 273 -2.01 -2.45 20.69
C HIS A 273 -0.63 -2.74 21.29
N MET A 274 0.16 -1.73 21.68
CA MET A 274 1.53 -1.92 22.18
C MET A 274 1.59 -2.78 23.46
N THR A 275 0.58 -2.68 24.32
CA THR A 275 0.51 -3.45 25.58
C THR A 275 0.42 -4.97 25.36
N THR A 276 -0.09 -5.40 24.20
CA THR A 276 -0.20 -6.83 23.85
C THR A 276 0.88 -7.25 22.86
N LEU A 277 1.14 -6.44 21.83
CA LEU A 277 2.13 -6.75 20.79
C LEU A 277 3.56 -6.71 21.32
N ALA A 278 3.89 -5.73 22.16
CA ALA A 278 5.24 -5.45 22.59
C ALA A 278 5.29 -4.84 24.01
N PRO A 279 4.85 -5.58 25.05
CA PRO A 279 4.67 -5.06 26.42
C PRO A 279 5.95 -4.52 27.08
N GLN A 280 7.13 -4.88 26.57
CA GLN A 280 8.43 -4.41 27.08
C GLN A 280 8.93 -3.13 26.38
N HIS A 281 8.14 -2.56 25.47
CA HIS A 281 8.51 -1.41 24.66
C HIS A 281 7.55 -0.25 24.91
N GLU A 282 8.12 0.95 24.98
CA GLU A 282 7.34 2.17 25.08
C GLU A 282 6.54 2.42 23.79
N PRO A 283 5.32 3.00 23.90
CA PRO A 283 4.57 3.50 22.76
C PRO A 283 5.36 4.52 21.93
N TYR A 284 4.99 4.68 20.67
CA TYR A 284 5.57 5.66 19.77
C TYR A 284 5.21 7.09 20.20
N ASP A 285 6.21 7.97 20.21
CA ASP A 285 6.01 9.42 20.26
C ASP A 285 5.58 9.92 18.87
N LEU A 286 4.28 10.14 18.73
CA LEU A 286 3.66 10.57 17.47
C LEU A 286 4.12 11.97 17.03
N ALA A 287 4.53 12.84 17.96
CA ALA A 287 4.99 14.18 17.62
C ALA A 287 6.42 14.15 17.04
N THR A 288 7.27 13.31 17.62
CA THR A 288 8.63 13.06 17.11
C THR A 288 8.60 12.30 15.77
N ALA A 289 7.68 11.35 15.61
CA ALA A 289 7.50 10.66 14.34
C ALA A 289 7.02 11.59 13.22
N ALA A 290 6.25 12.64 13.56
CA ALA A 290 5.76 13.63 12.61
C ALA A 290 6.82 14.64 12.18
N ASN A 291 7.69 15.07 13.10
CA ASN A 291 8.62 16.17 12.88
C ASN A 291 10.05 15.75 13.20
N VAL A 292 10.92 15.76 12.18
CA VAL A 292 12.33 15.47 12.36
C VAL A 292 13.04 16.71 12.91
N LYS A 293 13.63 16.60 14.10
CA LYS A 293 14.31 17.71 14.79
C LYS A 293 15.84 17.59 14.79
N SER A 294 16.38 16.47 14.32
CA SER A 294 17.81 16.18 14.39
C SER A 294 18.26 15.27 13.26
N GLU A 295 19.55 15.32 12.94
CA GLU A 295 20.20 14.43 11.98
C GLU A 295 20.32 12.97 12.46
N GLY A 296 20.06 12.70 13.75
CA GLY A 296 20.11 11.35 14.31
C GLY A 296 19.12 10.41 13.63
N ALA A 297 19.59 9.24 13.20
CA ALA A 297 18.73 8.21 12.65
C ALA A 297 17.70 7.73 13.69
N ILE A 298 16.47 7.47 13.25
CA ILE A 298 15.43 6.89 14.10
C ILE A 298 15.82 5.44 14.41
N GLN A 299 16.42 5.21 15.59
CA GLN A 299 16.74 3.87 16.05
C GLN A 299 15.48 3.17 16.52
N SER A 300 15.09 2.09 15.85
CA SER A 300 14.00 1.22 16.32
C SER A 300 14.56 0.05 17.12
N THR A 301 13.88 -0.31 18.21
CA THR A 301 14.21 -1.51 18.97
C THR A 301 13.39 -2.69 18.43
N MET A 302 14.04 -3.83 18.26
CA MET A 302 13.38 -5.06 17.82
C MET A 302 12.50 -5.68 18.91
N TRP A 303 11.37 -6.24 18.50
CA TRP A 303 10.47 -7.09 19.27
C TRP A 303 10.93 -8.54 19.17
N LYS A 304 11.98 -8.88 19.92
CA LYS A 304 12.69 -10.17 19.85
C LYS A 304 11.78 -11.40 20.02
N HIS A 305 10.61 -11.24 20.62
CA HIS A 305 9.62 -12.29 20.85
C HIS A 305 8.64 -12.52 19.69
N VAL A 306 8.62 -11.66 18.68
CA VAL A 306 7.67 -11.72 17.57
C VAL A 306 8.29 -12.35 16.32
N LEU A 307 7.62 -13.37 15.79
CA LEU A 307 7.83 -13.90 14.45
C LEU A 307 6.80 -13.28 13.50
N ALA A 308 7.22 -12.43 12.58
CA ALA A 308 6.35 -11.89 11.54
C ALA A 308 6.39 -12.76 10.28
N LEU A 309 5.22 -13.19 9.81
CA LEU A 309 5.04 -14.02 8.62
C LEU A 309 4.24 -13.25 7.56
N HIS A 310 4.87 -12.95 6.43
CA HIS A 310 4.16 -12.40 5.28
C HIS A 310 3.68 -13.51 4.36
N ILE A 311 2.37 -13.73 4.39
CA ILE A 311 1.68 -14.77 3.65
C ILE A 311 0.82 -14.11 2.58
N ARG A 312 1.36 -14.02 1.37
CA ARG A 312 0.66 -13.48 0.21
C ARG A 312 -0.16 -14.61 -0.46
N ARG A 313 -1.49 -14.48 -0.46
CA ARG A 313 -2.44 -15.52 -0.93
C ARG A 313 -3.78 -14.94 -1.44
N GLY A 314 -3.84 -13.65 -1.79
CA GLY A 314 -5.06 -13.06 -2.31
C GLY A 314 -5.49 -13.61 -3.66
N GLU A 315 -6.62 -13.09 -4.14
CA GLU A 315 -7.16 -13.41 -5.46
C GLU A 315 -6.09 -13.23 -6.55
N ASP A 316 -6.04 -14.17 -7.50
CA ASP A 316 -5.02 -14.28 -8.56
C ASP A 316 -3.57 -14.57 -8.15
N TRP A 317 -3.25 -14.65 -6.86
CA TRP A 317 -1.83 -14.83 -6.46
C TRP A 317 -1.23 -16.15 -6.95
N GLU A 318 -2.03 -17.21 -7.04
CA GLU A 318 -1.60 -18.49 -7.60
C GLU A 318 -1.12 -18.35 -9.06
N ARG A 319 -1.91 -17.68 -9.90
CA ARG A 319 -1.55 -17.37 -11.29
C ARG A 319 -0.29 -16.50 -11.38
N VAL A 320 -0.11 -15.55 -10.46
CA VAL A 320 1.12 -14.74 -10.39
C VAL A 320 2.33 -15.64 -10.10
N CYS A 321 2.22 -16.56 -9.15
CA CYS A 321 3.30 -17.49 -8.81
C CYS A 321 3.65 -18.44 -9.96
N GLU A 322 2.66 -18.94 -10.68
CA GLU A 322 2.86 -19.75 -11.90
C GLU A 322 3.64 -18.96 -12.95
N GLY A 323 3.19 -17.74 -13.28
CA GLY A 323 3.86 -16.89 -14.26
C GLY A 323 5.31 -16.55 -13.87
N LYS A 324 5.59 -16.30 -12.58
CA LYS A 324 6.97 -16.12 -12.09
C LYS A 324 7.82 -17.38 -12.30
N GLY A 325 7.22 -18.55 -12.08
CA GLY A 325 7.85 -19.83 -12.36
C GLY A 325 8.14 -20.03 -13.84
N GLU A 326 7.20 -19.70 -14.73
CA GLU A 326 7.32 -19.83 -16.19
C GLU A 326 8.44 -18.96 -16.77
N THR A 327 8.65 -17.77 -16.22
CA THR A 327 9.70 -16.83 -16.67
C THR A 327 11.00 -16.94 -15.89
N ALA A 328 11.12 -17.86 -14.93
CA ALA A 328 12.25 -17.93 -14.01
C ALA A 328 12.59 -16.57 -13.36
N ALA A 329 11.56 -15.85 -12.90
CA ALA A 329 11.73 -14.50 -12.36
C ALA A 329 12.57 -14.47 -11.08
N PRO A 330 13.53 -13.54 -10.92
CA PRO A 330 14.23 -13.38 -9.66
C PRO A 330 13.30 -12.89 -8.55
N PHE A 331 13.79 -12.90 -7.31
CA PHE A 331 13.14 -12.15 -6.24
C PHE A 331 13.10 -10.65 -6.56
N VAL A 332 12.04 -9.98 -6.12
CA VAL A 332 11.80 -8.58 -6.47
C VAL A 332 12.64 -7.66 -5.59
N SER A 333 13.38 -6.75 -6.24
CA SER A 333 14.08 -5.63 -5.63
C SER A 333 14.98 -6.08 -4.47
N PHE A 334 14.91 -5.43 -3.31
CA PHE A 334 15.76 -5.73 -2.16
C PHE A 334 15.55 -7.12 -1.53
N ASN A 335 14.55 -7.91 -1.95
CA ASN A 335 14.46 -9.30 -1.54
C ASN A 335 15.62 -10.15 -2.11
N ASN A 336 16.26 -9.67 -3.18
CA ASN A 336 17.36 -10.35 -3.85
C ASN A 336 18.76 -10.01 -3.27
N LEU A 337 18.82 -9.38 -2.09
CA LEU A 337 20.09 -9.05 -1.43
C LEU A 337 20.86 -10.33 -1.04
N PRO A 338 22.14 -10.51 -1.46
CA PRO A 338 22.84 -11.80 -1.33
C PRO A 338 22.97 -12.36 0.10
N LEU A 339 22.91 -11.50 1.12
CA LEU A 339 23.04 -11.90 2.52
C LEU A 339 21.72 -12.37 3.14
N LEU A 340 20.58 -12.21 2.47
CA LEU A 340 19.27 -12.58 3.00
C LEU A 340 18.96 -14.06 2.74
N PRO A 341 18.72 -14.88 3.78
CA PRO A 341 18.46 -16.30 3.58
C PRO A 341 17.16 -16.57 2.80
N GLY A 342 17.20 -17.61 1.97
CA GLY A 342 16.06 -18.09 1.18
C GLY A 342 16.03 -17.60 -0.26
N ASN A 343 16.98 -16.75 -0.69
CA ASN A 343 17.12 -16.31 -2.08
C ASN A 343 18.07 -17.19 -2.91
N GLU A 344 18.78 -18.14 -2.30
CA GLU A 344 19.97 -18.78 -2.88
C GLU A 344 19.68 -19.63 -4.13
N ASN A 345 18.42 -20.03 -4.31
CA ASN A 345 17.96 -20.87 -5.41
C ASN A 345 17.07 -20.11 -6.41
N VAL A 346 16.99 -18.77 -6.32
CA VAL A 346 16.14 -17.95 -7.19
C VAL A 346 16.96 -16.80 -7.78
N PRO A 347 17.07 -16.68 -9.12
CA PRO A 347 16.50 -17.56 -10.14
C PRO A 347 17.24 -18.92 -10.18
N PRO A 348 16.55 -20.01 -10.56
CA PRO A 348 17.19 -21.32 -10.70
C PRO A 348 18.10 -21.37 -11.94
N PRO A 349 19.00 -22.37 -12.02
CA PRO A 349 19.81 -22.62 -13.21
C PRO A 349 18.97 -22.76 -14.49
N PRO A 350 19.45 -22.25 -15.65
CA PRO A 350 18.70 -22.30 -16.92
C PRO A 350 18.34 -23.71 -17.41
N ASP A 351 19.09 -24.72 -16.99
CA ASP A 351 18.91 -26.14 -17.34
C ASP A 351 17.93 -26.88 -16.41
N MET A 352 17.40 -26.21 -15.38
CA MET A 352 16.42 -26.81 -14.48
C MET A 352 15.14 -27.20 -15.24
N VAL A 353 14.73 -28.47 -15.08
CA VAL A 353 13.50 -29.01 -15.69
C VAL A 353 12.29 -28.13 -15.34
N PRO A 354 11.43 -27.77 -16.32
CA PRO A 354 10.30 -26.87 -16.08
C PRO A 354 9.39 -27.27 -14.91
N ALA A 355 9.05 -28.56 -14.78
CA ALA A 355 8.22 -29.03 -13.67
C ALA A 355 8.86 -28.81 -12.29
N THR A 356 10.17 -29.08 -12.18
CA THR A 356 10.94 -28.83 -10.95
C THR A 356 10.99 -27.34 -10.61
N ARG A 357 11.18 -26.50 -11.64
CA ARG A 357 11.17 -25.05 -11.50
C ARG A 357 9.81 -24.56 -11.01
N ILE A 358 8.70 -24.96 -11.62
CA ILE A 358 7.37 -24.58 -11.15
C ILE A 358 7.13 -25.02 -9.70
N GLY A 359 7.55 -26.23 -9.33
CA GLY A 359 7.49 -26.72 -7.95
C GLY A 359 8.27 -25.84 -6.95
N LEU A 360 9.48 -25.42 -7.32
CA LEU A 360 10.28 -24.49 -6.51
C LEU A 360 9.58 -23.14 -6.31
N TYR A 361 9.02 -22.56 -7.38
CA TYR A 361 8.32 -21.28 -7.28
C TYR A 361 7.04 -21.41 -6.47
N ARG A 362 6.29 -22.50 -6.61
CA ARG A 362 5.11 -22.77 -5.78
C ARG A 362 5.47 -22.81 -4.29
N ALA A 363 6.53 -23.52 -3.92
CA ALA A 363 6.99 -23.62 -2.53
C ALA A 363 7.40 -22.26 -1.93
N LYS A 364 8.06 -21.39 -2.71
CA LYS A 364 8.55 -20.08 -2.26
C LYS A 364 7.52 -18.95 -2.36
N CYS A 365 6.64 -19.01 -3.35
CA CYS A 365 5.69 -17.95 -3.67
C CYS A 365 4.30 -18.19 -3.06
N LEU A 366 3.91 -19.46 -2.90
CA LEU A 366 2.59 -19.87 -2.40
C LEU A 366 2.73 -21.07 -1.45
N PRO A 367 3.41 -20.92 -0.30
CA PRO A 367 3.62 -22.02 0.64
C PRO A 367 2.29 -22.57 1.17
N GLU A 368 2.23 -23.88 1.37
CA GLU A 368 1.06 -24.55 1.93
C GLU A 368 1.02 -24.46 3.46
N THR A 369 -0.14 -24.74 4.06
CA THR A 369 -0.35 -24.62 5.51
C THR A 369 0.70 -25.40 6.32
N LEU A 370 1.02 -26.63 5.91
CA LEU A 370 2.00 -27.47 6.61
C LEU A 370 3.43 -26.91 6.49
N ASP A 371 3.79 -26.35 5.34
CA ASP A 371 5.10 -25.72 5.13
C ASP A 371 5.25 -24.47 5.99
N ILE A 372 4.19 -23.67 6.12
CA ILE A 372 4.16 -22.50 6.98
C ILE A 372 4.38 -22.88 8.45
N ILE A 373 3.66 -23.90 8.93
CA ILE A 373 3.81 -24.41 10.31
C ILE A 373 5.22 -24.95 10.53
N ALA A 374 5.74 -25.74 9.59
CA ALA A 374 7.10 -26.29 9.67
C ALA A 374 8.17 -25.19 9.68
N ARG A 375 7.98 -24.13 8.88
CA ARG A 375 8.86 -22.95 8.85
C ARG A 375 8.80 -22.20 10.17
N ALA A 376 7.61 -21.94 10.72
CA ALA A 376 7.44 -21.28 12.02
C ALA A 376 8.12 -22.07 13.14
N ARG A 377 7.94 -23.40 13.18
CA ARG A 377 8.61 -24.29 14.13
C ARG A 377 10.13 -24.21 14.02
N ARG A 378 10.65 -24.18 12.79
CA ARG A 378 12.10 -24.02 12.53
C ARG A 378 12.61 -22.67 13.05
N MET A 379 11.87 -21.58 12.81
CA MET A 379 12.26 -20.26 13.31
C MET A 379 12.31 -20.22 14.83
N ARG A 380 11.29 -20.77 15.52
CA ARG A 380 11.30 -20.87 16.99
C ARG A 380 12.45 -21.71 17.53
N LYS A 381 12.82 -22.80 16.83
CA LYS A 381 13.98 -23.62 17.20
C LYS A 381 15.30 -22.84 17.06
N ASN A 382 15.46 -22.07 15.99
CA ASN A 382 16.67 -21.30 15.72
C ASN A 382 16.76 -20.01 16.57
N HIS A 383 15.61 -19.47 16.96
CA HIS A 383 15.49 -18.24 17.72
C HIS A 383 14.56 -18.47 18.93
N PRO A 384 15.08 -19.03 20.05
CA PRO A 384 14.25 -19.45 21.19
C PRO A 384 13.51 -18.33 21.93
N LEU A 385 13.84 -17.07 21.65
CA LEU A 385 13.13 -15.91 22.21
C LEU A 385 11.76 -15.70 21.57
N LEU A 386 11.49 -16.29 20.40
CA LEU A 386 10.22 -16.18 19.70
C LEU A 386 9.11 -16.87 20.50
N LYS A 387 8.06 -16.11 20.82
CA LYS A 387 6.91 -16.54 21.61
C LYS A 387 5.58 -16.30 20.93
N SER A 388 5.54 -15.36 19.99
CA SER A 388 4.30 -14.97 19.32
C SER A 388 4.47 -14.88 17.82
N VAL A 389 3.39 -15.13 17.08
CA VAL A 389 3.35 -15.02 15.62
C VAL A 389 2.48 -13.83 15.24
N TYR A 390 2.97 -13.00 14.32
CA TYR A 390 2.20 -11.96 13.66
C TYR A 390 2.06 -12.31 12.18
N ILE A 391 0.84 -12.35 11.68
CA ILE A 391 0.54 -12.69 10.30
C ILE A 391 0.03 -11.46 9.57
N LEU A 392 0.79 -11.04 8.56
CA LEU A 392 0.39 -10.05 7.57
C LEU A 392 0.02 -10.79 6.29
N THR A 393 -1.23 -10.66 5.86
CA THR A 393 -1.79 -11.49 4.79
C THR A 393 -2.97 -10.83 4.09
N ASP A 394 -3.15 -11.20 2.84
CA ASP A 394 -4.32 -10.92 2.01
C ASP A 394 -5.12 -12.19 1.66
N ALA A 395 -4.87 -13.29 2.37
CA ALA A 395 -5.63 -14.54 2.24
C ALA A 395 -7.11 -14.36 2.67
N ASN A 396 -7.99 -15.28 2.24
CA ASN A 396 -9.37 -15.31 2.72
C ASN A 396 -9.48 -15.68 4.20
N ASP A 397 -10.58 -15.24 4.83
CA ASP A 397 -10.85 -15.34 6.28
C ASP A 397 -10.90 -16.79 6.77
N GLU A 398 -11.52 -17.69 6.00
CA GLU A 398 -11.67 -19.10 6.40
C GLU A 398 -10.32 -19.83 6.47
N TRP A 399 -9.49 -19.65 5.45
CA TRP A 399 -8.18 -20.30 5.40
C TRP A 399 -7.26 -19.76 6.50
N ILE A 400 -7.28 -18.44 6.75
CA ILE A 400 -6.40 -17.85 7.74
C ILE A 400 -6.82 -18.20 9.17
N ALA A 401 -8.12 -18.32 9.44
CA ALA A 401 -8.62 -18.80 10.72
C ALA A 401 -8.12 -20.23 11.02
N LYS A 402 -8.14 -21.12 10.02
CA LYS A 402 -7.57 -22.47 10.14
C LYS A 402 -6.07 -22.43 10.42
N LEU A 403 -5.32 -21.57 9.72
CA LEU A 403 -3.88 -21.42 9.97
C LEU A 403 -3.60 -20.92 11.40
N ARG A 404 -4.36 -19.92 11.89
CA ARG A 404 -4.25 -19.43 13.27
C ARG A 404 -4.43 -20.56 14.26
N MET A 405 -5.50 -21.35 14.13
CA MET A 405 -5.76 -22.50 15.01
C MET A 405 -4.60 -23.51 15.03
N TRP A 406 -4.03 -23.83 13.86
CA TRP A 406 -2.88 -24.74 13.80
C TRP A 406 -1.65 -24.17 14.50
N LEU A 407 -1.33 -22.89 14.29
CA LEU A 407 -0.22 -22.24 14.99
C LEU A 407 -0.47 -22.18 16.50
N GLU A 408 -1.66 -21.84 16.96
CA GLU A 408 -1.99 -21.85 18.40
C GLU A 408 -1.77 -23.25 19.02
N SER A 409 -2.16 -24.31 18.30
CA SER A 409 -1.92 -25.69 18.75
C SER A 409 -0.44 -26.11 18.80
N GLU A 410 0.45 -25.38 18.13
CA GLU A 410 1.91 -25.53 18.27
C GLU A 410 2.47 -24.87 19.54
N GLY A 411 1.62 -24.28 20.39
CA GLY A 411 2.01 -23.68 21.66
C GLY A 411 2.70 -22.32 21.51
N TRP A 412 2.27 -21.50 20.55
CA TRP A 412 2.62 -20.08 20.50
C TRP A 412 1.75 -19.32 21.51
N ASP A 413 2.33 -18.37 22.26
CA ASP A 413 1.61 -17.62 23.29
C ASP A 413 0.48 -16.78 22.69
N HIS A 414 0.74 -16.20 21.51
CA HIS A 414 -0.21 -15.40 20.74
C HIS A 414 0.00 -15.60 19.23
N VAL A 415 -1.10 -15.61 18.48
CA VAL A 415 -1.10 -15.63 17.01
C VAL A 415 -2.03 -14.53 16.49
N TRP A 416 -1.44 -13.39 16.12
CA TRP A 416 -2.16 -12.24 15.60
C TRP A 416 -2.29 -12.29 14.08
N ILE A 417 -3.46 -11.93 13.57
CA ILE A 417 -3.71 -11.61 12.17
C ILE A 417 -3.92 -10.10 12.11
N GLY A 418 -3.02 -9.36 11.44
CA GLY A 418 -3.02 -7.90 11.47
C GLY A 418 -4.39 -7.27 11.19
N ARG A 419 -5.05 -7.74 10.12
CA ARG A 419 -6.35 -7.24 9.66
C ARG A 419 -7.54 -7.54 10.57
N GLU A 420 -7.39 -8.45 11.51
CA GLU A 420 -8.45 -8.86 12.45
C GLU A 420 -8.17 -8.40 13.88
N ASP A 421 -6.90 -8.36 14.28
CA ASP A 421 -6.52 -8.16 15.68
C ASP A 421 -5.87 -6.79 15.96
N VAL A 422 -5.35 -6.10 14.95
CA VAL A 422 -4.58 -4.86 15.12
C VAL A 422 -5.17 -3.68 14.36
N TRP A 423 -5.67 -3.88 13.14
CA TRP A 423 -6.28 -2.82 12.34
C TRP A 423 -7.66 -3.22 11.83
N ALA A 424 -8.44 -3.90 12.67
CA ALA A 424 -9.79 -4.36 12.31
C ALA A 424 -10.76 -3.21 11.98
N GLY A 425 -10.51 -2.03 12.56
CA GLY A 425 -11.30 -0.82 12.38
C GLY A 425 -11.46 -0.44 10.92
N TRP A 426 -12.66 -0.02 10.54
CA TRP A 426 -13.00 0.29 9.16
C TRP A 426 -12.05 1.32 8.52
N ASN A 427 -11.71 2.38 9.27
CA ASN A 427 -10.80 3.43 8.81
C ASN A 427 -9.35 2.94 8.74
N ASP A 428 -8.93 2.09 9.68
CA ASP A 428 -7.55 1.62 9.79
C ASP A 428 -7.18 0.66 8.65
N ARG A 429 -8.17 -0.04 8.10
CA ARG A 429 -8.01 -0.96 6.95
C ARG A 429 -7.44 -0.33 5.69
N GLU A 430 -7.45 0.98 5.56
CA GLU A 430 -6.86 1.66 4.40
C GLU A 430 -5.35 1.85 4.54
N VAL A 431 -4.87 2.03 5.78
CA VAL A 431 -3.45 2.18 6.11
C VAL A 431 -2.83 0.90 6.70
N GLY A 432 -3.64 -0.15 6.91
CA GLY A 432 -3.24 -1.40 7.57
C GLY A 432 -2.02 -2.09 6.98
N VAL A 433 -1.76 -1.94 5.68
CA VAL A 433 -0.54 -2.47 5.06
C VAL A 433 0.73 -1.82 5.62
N ALA A 434 0.70 -0.53 5.97
CA ALA A 434 1.83 0.15 6.61
C ALA A 434 1.96 -0.25 8.08
N VAL A 435 0.85 -0.53 8.77
CA VAL A 435 0.84 -1.09 10.13
C VAL A 435 1.56 -2.45 10.14
N ASP A 436 1.17 -3.35 9.21
CA ASP A 436 1.80 -4.66 9.04
C ASP A 436 3.30 -4.55 8.75
N MET A 437 3.70 -3.59 7.90
CA MET A 437 5.10 -3.35 7.60
C MET A 437 5.90 -2.89 8.82
N GLU A 438 5.35 -2.02 9.67
CA GLU A 438 6.05 -1.56 10.87
C GLU A 438 6.21 -2.69 11.90
N VAL A 439 5.18 -3.54 12.09
CA VAL A 439 5.31 -4.76 12.92
C VAL A 439 6.39 -5.68 12.35
N ALA A 440 6.36 -5.94 11.05
CA ALA A 440 7.34 -6.81 10.39
C ALA A 440 8.76 -6.23 10.42
N ARG A 441 8.89 -4.91 10.31
CA ARG A 441 10.17 -4.20 10.46
C ARG A 441 10.74 -4.38 11.86
N ARG A 442 9.92 -4.30 12.91
CA ARG A 442 10.39 -4.46 14.30
C ARG A 442 10.48 -5.90 14.78
N ALA A 443 9.84 -6.86 14.12
CA ALA A 443 9.82 -8.26 14.55
C ALA A 443 11.22 -8.84 14.78
N GLY A 444 11.34 -9.73 15.77
CA GLY A 444 12.56 -10.44 16.08
C GLY A 444 13.06 -11.26 14.88
N VAL A 445 12.14 -11.92 14.19
CA VAL A 445 12.39 -12.60 12.92
C VAL A 445 11.26 -12.26 11.94
N PHE A 446 11.62 -11.98 10.69
CA PHE A 446 10.68 -11.79 9.59
C PHE A 446 10.86 -12.89 8.55
N VAL A 447 9.77 -13.55 8.15
CA VAL A 447 9.73 -14.45 7.00
C VAL A 447 8.81 -13.85 5.93
N GLY A 448 9.42 -13.43 4.82
CA GLY A 448 8.78 -12.73 3.73
C GLY A 448 8.47 -13.60 2.51
N ASN A 449 7.67 -13.05 1.60
CA ASN A 449 7.51 -13.57 0.24
C ASN A 449 8.46 -12.82 -0.71
N GLY A 450 9.47 -13.52 -1.25
CA GLY A 450 10.52 -12.92 -2.09
C GLY A 450 10.02 -12.29 -3.39
N PHE A 451 8.80 -12.61 -3.83
CA PHE A 451 8.16 -12.05 -5.03
C PHE A 451 7.23 -10.87 -4.73
N SER A 452 7.08 -10.48 -3.45
CA SER A 452 6.23 -9.35 -3.06
C SER A 452 7.03 -8.09 -2.76
N MET A 453 6.54 -6.97 -3.31
CA MET A 453 7.07 -5.64 -3.03
C MET A 453 6.90 -5.24 -1.55
N THR A 454 5.87 -5.73 -0.87
CA THR A 454 5.67 -5.51 0.58
C THR A 454 6.85 -6.07 1.37
N SER A 455 7.26 -7.32 1.08
CA SER A 455 8.43 -7.92 1.71
C SER A 455 9.72 -7.19 1.36
N SER A 456 9.84 -6.68 0.13
CA SER A 456 11.01 -5.90 -0.30
C SER A 456 11.17 -4.63 0.52
N ASN A 457 10.09 -3.89 0.75
CA ASN A 457 10.12 -2.69 1.58
C ASN A 457 10.43 -3.03 3.05
N VAL A 458 9.87 -4.10 3.61
CA VAL A 458 10.22 -4.55 4.96
C VAL A 458 11.70 -4.93 5.05
N ALA A 459 12.22 -5.72 4.10
CA ALA A 459 13.62 -6.12 4.07
C ALA A 459 14.55 -4.90 4.00
N LEU A 460 14.23 -3.93 3.13
CA LEU A 460 14.97 -2.67 3.02
C LEU A 460 15.00 -1.90 4.35
N LEU A 461 13.85 -1.73 5.00
CA LEU A 461 13.74 -1.00 6.26
C LEU A 461 14.47 -1.70 7.41
N ARG A 462 14.40 -3.04 7.46
CA ARG A 462 15.17 -3.85 8.43
C ARG A 462 16.68 -3.72 8.21
N SER A 463 17.10 -3.72 6.94
CA SER A 463 18.50 -3.53 6.57
C SER A 463 19.01 -2.14 6.98
N ARG A 464 18.21 -1.09 6.74
CA ARG A 464 18.50 0.27 7.19
C ARG A 464 18.65 0.36 8.71
N ASP A 465 17.80 -0.34 9.45
CA ASP A 465 17.87 -0.40 10.92
C ASP A 465 19.09 -1.19 11.42
N GLY A 466 19.91 -1.77 10.53
CA GLY A 466 21.09 -2.56 10.88
C GLY A 466 20.74 -3.92 11.47
N ILE A 467 19.52 -4.43 11.21
CA ILE A 467 19.10 -5.75 11.66
C ILE A 467 19.91 -6.81 10.92
N HIS A 468 20.44 -7.78 11.67
CA HIS A 468 21.26 -8.85 11.11
C HIS A 468 20.51 -9.61 9.99
N PRO A 469 21.13 -9.86 8.83
CA PRO A 469 20.48 -10.51 7.68
C PRO A 469 19.76 -11.82 8.00
N ASP A 470 20.32 -12.67 8.87
CA ASP A 470 19.70 -13.93 9.30
C ASP A 470 18.30 -13.80 9.91
N LEU A 471 17.93 -12.61 10.39
CA LEU A 471 16.63 -12.32 10.99
C LEU A 471 15.59 -11.86 9.94
N THR A 472 15.97 -11.78 8.68
CA THR A 472 15.14 -11.40 7.53
C THR A 472 15.27 -12.49 6.49
N GLN A 473 14.30 -13.41 6.46
CA GLN A 473 14.36 -14.59 5.60
C GLN A 473 13.18 -14.62 4.64
N PHE A 474 13.28 -15.45 3.61
CA PHE A 474 12.18 -15.75 2.70
C PHE A 474 11.72 -17.20 2.82
N TRP A 475 10.58 -17.53 2.20
CA TRP A 475 10.03 -18.89 2.15
C TRP A 475 10.96 -19.89 1.47
#